data_AF-A0A9E1QDE0-F1
#
_entry.id   AF-A0A9E1QDE0-F1
#
_cell.length_a   1.000
_cell.length_b   1.000
_cell.length_c   1.000
_cell.angle_alpha   90.00
_cell.angle_beta   90.00
_cell.angle_gamma   90.00
#
_symmetry.space_group_name_H-M   'P 1'
#
loop_
_entity.id
_entity.type
_entity.pdbx_description
1 polymer ?
#
loop_
_entity_poly.entity_id
_entity_poly.type
_entity_poly.pdbx_seq_one_letter_code
_entity_poly.pdbx_strand_id
1 'polypeptide(L)'
;MNNAIQHAYLKGLPNTCPVMTNRWWMAGSVDHKRKEFQIIFYDQGVGIPRTLPHLHGRTAIGRLLERFSLVRNDENLIKAAMELRESRTKQAHRGRGLKDVRDFVDVCDDGWLRILSGYGEYTYHSGGVENIANHSKSIGGTLIQWKVSQQALIEEFEDGHEDSHIGRLH
;
A
#
# COMPACT_ATOMS: atom_id res chain seq x y z
N MET A 1 -4.21 21.82 -15.01
CA MET A 1 -4.91 21.73 -13.72
C MET A 1 -5.33 23.12 -13.22
N ASN A 2 -6.33 23.74 -13.85
CA ASN A 2 -6.90 25.02 -13.39
C ASN A 2 -8.32 24.86 -12.80
N ASN A 3 -9.04 23.80 -13.21
CA ASN A 3 -10.40 23.48 -12.76
C ASN A 3 -10.53 23.09 -11.28
N ALA A 4 -9.57 22.35 -10.73
CA ALA A 4 -9.62 21.94 -9.31
C ALA A 4 -9.44 23.14 -8.36
N ILE A 5 -8.67 24.14 -8.76
CA ILE A 5 -8.34 25.29 -7.91
C ILE A 5 -9.48 26.33 -7.92
N GLN A 6 -10.13 26.55 -9.07
CA GLN A 6 -11.22 27.52 -9.18
C GLN A 6 -12.56 27.05 -8.58
N HIS A 7 -12.80 25.73 -8.49
CA HIS A 7 -14.09 25.20 -8.05
C HIS A 7 -14.04 24.33 -6.77
N ALA A 8 -12.89 23.81 -6.32
CA ALA A 8 -12.85 22.97 -5.11
C ALA A 8 -12.74 23.76 -3.79
N TYR A 9 -12.39 25.05 -3.85
CA TYR A 9 -12.19 25.89 -2.67
C TYR A 9 -12.92 27.23 -2.84
N LEU A 10 -14.21 27.26 -2.50
CA LEU A 10 -14.98 28.50 -2.44
C LEU A 10 -14.54 29.31 -1.21
N LYS A 11 -14.11 30.55 -1.41
CA LYS A 11 -13.79 31.48 -0.31
C LYS A 11 -15.03 31.68 0.58
N GLY A 12 -14.93 31.32 1.86
CA GLY A 12 -15.97 31.57 2.86
C GLY A 12 -16.72 30.34 3.38
N LEU A 13 -16.47 29.14 2.84
CA LEU A 13 -17.02 27.90 3.41
C LEU A 13 -16.03 27.29 4.42
N PRO A 14 -16.50 26.77 5.58
CA PRO A 14 -15.66 25.95 6.44
C PRO A 14 -15.25 24.69 5.68
N ASN A 15 -13.93 24.50 5.51
CA ASN A 15 -13.35 23.26 4.97
C ASN A 15 -13.42 22.17 6.04
N THR A 16 -14.61 21.66 6.34
CA THR A 16 -14.76 20.36 6.98
C THR A 16 -14.85 19.36 5.84
N CYS A 17 -13.83 18.55 5.61
CA CYS A 17 -14.02 17.33 4.82
C CYS A 17 -14.74 16.35 5.76
N PRO A 18 -16.07 16.17 5.65
CA PRO A 18 -16.75 15.20 6.49
C PRO A 18 -16.17 13.81 6.21
N VAL A 19 -16.03 13.00 7.26
CA VAL A 19 -15.66 11.59 7.10
C VAL A 19 -16.78 10.91 6.31
N MET A 20 -16.47 10.47 5.08
CA MET A 20 -17.38 9.70 4.25
C MET A 20 -17.29 8.22 4.66
N THR A 21 -18.15 7.83 5.60
CA THR A 21 -18.19 6.46 6.13
C THR A 21 -18.43 5.44 5.01
N ASN A 22 -17.74 4.30 5.09
CA ASN A 22 -17.87 3.17 4.16
C ASN A 22 -17.57 3.50 2.69
N ARG A 23 -16.70 4.48 2.44
CA ARG A 23 -16.19 4.77 1.09
C ARG A 23 -14.67 4.64 1.03
N TRP A 24 -14.21 4.21 -0.13
CA TRP A 24 -12.82 4.23 -0.54
C TRP A 24 -12.75 4.79 -1.96
N TRP A 25 -11.61 5.39 -2.30
CA TRP A 25 -11.32 5.96 -3.61
C TRP A 25 -10.14 5.24 -4.21
N MET A 26 -10.13 5.19 -5.53
CA MET A 26 -8.99 4.72 -6.31
C MET A 26 -8.72 5.70 -7.42
N ALA A 27 -7.45 5.94 -7.68
CA ALA A 27 -6.97 6.65 -8.84
C ALA A 27 -5.83 5.86 -9.48
N GLY A 28 -5.78 5.86 -10.81
CA GLY A 28 -4.67 5.31 -11.56
C GLY A 28 -4.17 6.34 -12.56
N SER A 29 -2.88 6.30 -12.86
CA SER A 29 -2.32 7.12 -13.93
C SER A 29 -1.17 6.43 -14.64
N VAL A 30 -1.04 6.76 -15.92
CA VAL A 30 0.01 6.31 -16.81
C VAL A 30 0.81 7.53 -17.25
N ASP A 31 2.12 7.53 -17.02
CA ASP A 31 3.03 8.54 -17.57
C ASP A 31 3.83 7.91 -18.72
N HIS A 32 3.47 8.25 -19.96
CA HIS A 32 4.13 7.69 -21.15
C HIS A 32 5.57 8.18 -21.35
N LYS A 33 5.94 9.35 -20.82
CA LYS A 33 7.32 9.87 -20.97
C LYS A 33 8.26 9.15 -20.02
N ARG A 34 7.81 8.93 -18.79
CA ARG A 34 8.58 8.21 -17.76
C ARG A 34 8.40 6.70 -17.86
N LYS A 35 7.46 6.24 -18.71
CA LYS A 35 7.01 4.85 -18.79
C LYS A 35 6.61 4.33 -17.42
N GLU A 36 5.84 5.09 -16.67
CA GLU A 36 5.42 4.73 -15.30
C GLU A 36 3.92 4.43 -15.27
N PHE A 37 3.54 3.48 -14.43
CA PHE A 37 2.17 3.23 -14.04
C PHE A 37 2.05 3.32 -12.52
N GLN A 38 1.03 4.01 -12.03
CA GLN A 38 0.75 4.10 -10.61
C GLN A 38 -0.73 3.90 -10.30
N ILE A 39 -0.99 3.31 -9.14
CA ILE A 39 -2.32 3.23 -8.54
C ILE A 39 -2.24 3.74 -7.11
N ILE A 40 -3.28 4.46 -6.71
CA ILE A 40 -3.50 4.96 -5.36
C ILE A 40 -4.87 4.50 -4.90
N PHE A 41 -4.94 3.94 -3.69
CA PHE A 41 -6.16 3.67 -2.94
C PHE A 41 -6.18 4.55 -1.70
N TYR A 42 -7.34 5.06 -1.34
CA TYR A 42 -7.52 5.82 -0.11
C TYR A 42 -8.85 5.50 0.55
N ASP A 43 -8.87 5.37 1.86
CA ASP A 43 -10.07 5.36 2.69
C ASP A 43 -9.90 6.28 3.90
N GLN A 44 -11.02 6.75 4.45
CA GLN A 44 -11.08 7.58 5.67
C GLN A 44 -11.40 6.73 6.92
N GLY A 45 -11.03 5.45 6.91
CA GLY A 45 -11.21 4.54 8.03
C GLY A 45 -10.31 4.90 9.21
N VAL A 46 -10.33 4.05 10.24
CA VAL A 46 -9.58 4.33 11.48
C VAL A 46 -8.07 4.03 11.39
N GLY A 47 -7.61 3.54 10.25
CA GLY A 47 -6.21 3.25 9.96
C GLY A 47 -5.69 1.90 10.47
N ILE A 48 -4.59 1.44 9.86
CA ILE A 48 -3.85 0.23 10.23
C ILE A 48 -3.39 0.28 11.69
N PRO A 49 -2.80 1.39 12.21
CA PRO A 49 -2.32 1.44 13.59
C PRO A 49 -3.41 1.18 14.64
N ARG A 50 -4.66 1.58 14.35
CA ARG A 50 -5.79 1.31 15.26
C ARG A 50 -6.38 -0.08 15.05
N THR A 51 -6.51 -0.54 13.81
CA THR A 51 -7.14 -1.83 13.52
C THR A 51 -6.26 -3.02 13.90
N LEU A 52 -4.93 -2.92 13.74
CA LEU A 52 -4.02 -4.05 13.93
C LEU A 52 -4.08 -4.63 15.37
N PRO A 53 -3.96 -3.84 16.46
CA PRO A 53 -4.08 -4.38 17.82
C PRO A 53 -5.49 -4.84 18.19
N HIS A 54 -6.52 -4.32 17.50
CA HIS A 54 -7.90 -4.75 17.69
C HIS A 54 -8.14 -6.13 17.09
N LEU A 55 -7.61 -6.39 15.90
CA LEU A 55 -7.78 -7.66 15.18
C LEU A 55 -6.93 -8.79 15.76
N HIS A 56 -5.71 -8.51 16.22
CA HIS A 56 -4.75 -9.52 16.66
C HIS A 56 -4.57 -9.59 18.18
N GLY A 57 -5.16 -8.65 18.92
CA GLY A 57 -4.99 -8.53 20.36
C GLY A 57 -3.71 -7.78 20.74
N ARG A 58 -3.81 -6.93 21.77
CA ARG A 58 -2.72 -6.04 22.21
C ARG A 58 -1.46 -6.80 22.64
N THR A 59 -1.62 -7.92 23.34
CA THR A 59 -0.49 -8.73 23.81
C THR A 59 0.28 -9.37 22.66
N ALA A 60 -0.41 -9.88 21.63
CA ALA A 60 0.25 -10.48 20.47
C ALA A 60 1.03 -9.43 19.67
N ILE A 61 0.44 -8.25 19.45
CA ILE A 61 1.13 -7.13 18.80
C ILE A 61 2.30 -6.62 19.65
N GLY A 62 2.16 -6.57 20.98
CA GLY A 62 3.28 -6.23 21.86
C GLY A 62 4.48 -7.15 21.68
N ARG A 63 4.26 -8.48 21.72
CA ARG A 63 5.32 -9.48 21.48
C ARG A 63 5.95 -9.37 20.10
N LEU A 64 5.13 -9.06 19.09
CA LEU A 64 5.62 -8.87 17.73
C LEU A 64 6.54 -7.65 17.62
N LEU A 65 6.11 -6.52 18.19
CA LEU A 65 6.93 -5.30 18.23
C LEU A 65 8.24 -5.55 18.98
N GLU A 66 8.18 -6.22 20.14
CA GLU A 66 9.38 -6.63 20.90
C GLU A 66 10.32 -7.53 20.08
N ARG A 67 9.78 -8.51 19.36
CA ARG A 67 10.57 -9.42 18.49
C ARG A 67 11.37 -8.69 17.43
N PHE A 68 10.82 -7.59 16.91
CA PHE A 68 11.48 -6.75 15.90
C PHE A 68 12.17 -5.52 16.50
N SER A 69 12.30 -5.44 17.83
CA SER A 69 12.88 -4.30 18.55
C SER A 69 12.22 -2.96 18.19
N LEU A 70 10.91 -2.98 17.93
CA LEU A 70 10.12 -1.82 17.53
C LEU A 70 9.39 -1.23 18.74
N VAL A 71 9.32 0.10 18.78
CA VAL A 71 8.47 0.81 19.73
C VAL A 71 7.05 0.96 19.18
N ARG A 72 6.08 1.17 20.06
CA ARG A 72 4.69 1.31 19.63
C ARG A 72 4.38 2.72 19.14
N ASN A 73 4.40 2.89 17.82
CA ASN A 73 3.96 4.07 17.09
C ASN A 73 3.39 3.65 15.72
N ASP A 74 2.82 4.59 14.96
CA ASP A 74 2.00 4.27 13.79
C ASP A 74 2.80 3.59 12.67
N GLU A 75 3.99 4.08 12.35
CA GLU A 75 4.90 3.52 11.35
C GLU A 75 5.36 2.10 11.70
N ASN A 76 5.68 1.83 12.97
CA ASN A 76 6.05 0.47 13.40
C ASN A 76 4.84 -0.47 13.42
N LEU A 77 3.64 0.04 13.69
CA LEU A 77 2.42 -0.76 13.58
C LEU A 77 2.09 -1.08 12.11
N ILE A 78 2.39 -0.17 11.17
CA ILE A 78 2.29 -0.48 9.74
C ILE A 78 3.33 -1.54 9.35
N LYS A 79 4.60 -1.38 9.74
CA LYS A 79 5.66 -2.37 9.50
C LYS A 79 5.28 -3.75 10.07
N ALA A 80 4.83 -3.79 11.32
CA ALA A 80 4.35 -5.02 11.95
C ALA A 80 3.18 -5.68 11.20
N ALA A 81 2.28 -4.89 10.59
CA ALA A 81 1.21 -5.41 9.75
C ALA A 81 1.76 -6.08 8.47
N MET A 82 2.82 -5.54 7.88
CA MET A 82 3.50 -6.13 6.72
C MET A 82 4.16 -7.47 7.09
N GLU A 83 4.94 -7.51 8.17
CA GLU A 83 5.59 -8.72 8.70
C GLU A 83 4.58 -9.84 9.04
N LEU A 84 3.45 -9.48 9.66
CA LEU A 84 2.37 -10.44 9.95
C LEU A 84 1.74 -11.03 8.70
N ARG A 85 1.60 -10.22 7.64
CA ARG A 85 1.04 -10.70 6.38
C ARG A 85 2.00 -11.66 5.70
N GLU A 86 3.29 -11.35 5.64
CA GLU A 86 4.29 -12.25 5.07
C GLU A 86 4.30 -13.61 5.77
N SER A 87 4.35 -13.62 7.11
CA SER A 87 4.36 -14.85 7.90
C SER A 87 3.07 -15.69 7.76
N ARG A 88 1.90 -15.07 7.58
CA ARG A 88 0.61 -15.77 7.40
C ARG A 88 0.45 -16.40 6.00
N THR A 89 1.06 -15.82 4.98
CA THR A 89 0.88 -16.27 3.57
C THR A 89 1.56 -17.59 3.22
N LYS A 90 2.33 -18.18 4.15
CA LYS A 90 2.70 -19.61 4.10
C LYS A 90 1.50 -20.55 4.32
N GLN A 91 0.30 -20.01 4.61
CA GLN A 91 -0.96 -20.76 4.73
C GLN A 91 -2.09 -20.08 3.92
N ALA A 92 -2.80 -20.90 3.14
CA ALA A 92 -3.78 -20.66 2.07
C ALA A 92 -4.69 -19.38 2.04
N HIS A 93 -4.77 -18.81 0.83
CA HIS A 93 -5.92 -18.27 0.07
C HIS A 93 -7.09 -17.49 0.76
N ARG A 94 -6.90 -16.20 1.08
CA ARG A 94 -7.84 -15.06 0.84
C ARG A 94 -7.27 -13.77 1.46
N GLY A 95 -7.38 -12.63 0.76
CA GLY A 95 -6.96 -11.30 1.26
C GLY A 95 -5.55 -10.84 0.86
N ARG A 96 -5.14 -11.16 -0.38
CA ARG A 96 -3.76 -11.02 -0.88
C ARG A 96 -3.34 -9.61 -1.35
N GLY A 97 -4.26 -8.66 -1.50
CA GLY A 97 -4.02 -7.41 -2.23
C GLY A 97 -2.75 -6.61 -1.88
N LEU A 98 -2.30 -6.57 -0.61
CA LEU A 98 -1.06 -5.85 -0.25
C LEU A 98 0.23 -6.64 -0.53
N LYS A 99 0.19 -7.98 -0.40
CA LYS A 99 1.32 -8.83 -0.79
C LYS A 99 1.41 -8.95 -2.30
N ASP A 100 0.27 -9.11 -2.98
CA ASP A 100 0.21 -9.10 -4.44
C ASP A 100 0.83 -7.80 -4.99
N VAL A 101 0.61 -6.67 -4.31
CA VAL A 101 1.24 -5.40 -4.68
C VAL A 101 2.75 -5.38 -4.38
N ARG A 102 3.22 -5.98 -3.28
CA ARG A 102 4.66 -6.10 -2.99
C ARG A 102 5.36 -7.00 -4.01
N ASP A 103 4.80 -8.19 -4.24
CA ASP A 103 5.29 -9.16 -5.22
C ASP A 103 5.32 -8.52 -6.62
N PHE A 104 4.26 -7.80 -7.01
CA PHE A 104 4.18 -7.07 -8.27
C PHE A 104 5.17 -5.90 -8.37
N VAL A 105 5.43 -5.21 -7.26
CA VAL A 105 6.48 -4.18 -7.18
C VAL A 105 7.87 -4.78 -7.37
N ASP A 106 8.10 -6.00 -6.85
CA ASP A 106 9.38 -6.70 -6.98
C ASP A 106 9.68 -7.21 -8.39
N VAL A 107 8.66 -7.39 -9.24
CA VAL A 107 8.89 -7.75 -10.65
C VAL A 107 9.62 -6.63 -11.41
N CYS A 108 9.48 -5.39 -10.95
CA CYS A 108 10.06 -4.23 -11.60
C CYS A 108 11.26 -3.71 -10.79
N ASP A 109 12.45 -3.61 -11.39
CA ASP A 109 13.66 -3.13 -10.68
C ASP A 109 13.51 -1.73 -10.05
N ASP A 110 12.59 -0.91 -10.55
CA ASP A 110 12.30 0.45 -10.08
C ASP A 110 10.94 0.60 -9.38
N GLY A 111 10.28 -0.51 -9.07
CA GLY A 111 9.00 -0.55 -8.40
C GLY A 111 9.06 -0.04 -6.96
N TRP A 112 7.96 0.54 -6.49
CA TRP A 112 7.79 0.82 -5.06
C TRP A 112 6.33 0.81 -4.60
N LEU A 113 6.15 0.52 -3.32
CA LEU A 113 4.91 0.58 -2.54
C LEU A 113 5.08 1.59 -1.41
N ARG A 114 4.03 2.35 -1.14
CA ARG A 114 3.93 3.30 -0.03
C ARG A 114 2.59 3.13 0.67
N ILE A 115 2.62 3.08 1.99
CA ILE A 115 1.44 3.02 2.84
C ILE A 115 1.52 4.19 3.82
N LEU A 116 0.54 5.08 3.77
CA LEU A 116 0.32 6.09 4.80
C LEU A 116 -0.90 5.67 5.61
N SER A 117 -0.79 5.60 6.93
CA SER A 117 -1.95 5.34 7.77
C SER A 117 -1.82 5.96 9.15
N GLY A 118 -2.86 6.67 9.59
CA GLY A 118 -2.73 7.50 10.78
C GLY A 118 -1.64 8.54 10.54
N TYR A 119 -0.62 8.58 11.40
CA TYR A 119 0.57 9.42 11.28
C TYR A 119 1.76 8.71 10.63
N GLY A 120 1.68 7.39 10.48
CA GLY A 120 2.78 6.55 10.03
C GLY A 120 2.86 6.43 8.51
N GLU A 121 4.08 6.21 8.04
CA GLU A 121 4.45 5.86 6.68
C GLU A 121 5.31 4.60 6.68
N TYR A 122 5.04 3.71 5.73
CA TYR A 122 5.91 2.62 5.35
C TYR A 122 6.14 2.69 3.84
N THR A 123 7.39 2.60 3.40
CA THR A 123 7.73 2.41 1.98
C THR A 123 8.49 1.11 1.79
N TYR A 124 8.26 0.52 0.64
CA TYR A 124 8.95 -0.64 0.13
C TYR A 124 9.41 -0.34 -1.29
N HIS A 125 10.67 -0.62 -1.59
CA HIS A 125 11.20 -0.57 -2.94
C HIS A 125 11.60 -1.97 -3.37
N SER A 126 11.53 -2.20 -4.69
CA SER A 126 12.02 -3.42 -5.30
C SER A 126 13.43 -3.78 -4.80
N GLY A 127 13.66 -5.07 -4.61
CA GLY A 127 14.91 -5.58 -4.04
C GLY A 127 14.97 -5.58 -2.51
N GLY A 128 13.82 -5.41 -1.83
CA GLY A 128 13.74 -5.65 -0.39
C GLY A 128 13.94 -4.42 0.51
N VAL A 129 14.07 -3.22 -0.06
CA VAL A 129 14.44 -2.02 0.72
C VAL A 129 13.20 -1.42 1.37
N GLU A 130 13.16 -1.41 2.71
CA GLU A 130 12.06 -0.88 3.50
C GLU A 130 12.46 0.40 4.24
N ASN A 131 11.58 1.41 4.25
CA ASN A 131 11.71 2.57 5.13
C ASN A 131 10.41 2.82 5.91
N ILE A 132 10.55 3.45 7.07
CA ILE A 132 9.44 3.86 7.91
C ILE A 132 9.65 5.30 8.37
N ALA A 133 8.56 6.06 8.50
CA ALA A 133 8.60 7.43 8.98
C ALA A 133 7.29 7.80 9.68
N ASN A 134 7.36 8.79 10.57
CA ASN A 134 6.17 9.43 11.14
C ASN A 134 6.04 10.86 10.62
N HIS A 135 4.81 11.30 10.44
CA HIS A 135 4.46 12.65 10.01
C HIS A 135 3.86 13.46 11.15
N SER A 136 3.98 14.78 11.07
CA SER A 136 3.36 15.70 12.04
C SER A 136 1.83 15.79 11.91
N LYS A 137 1.27 15.31 10.81
CA LYS A 137 -0.17 15.30 10.53
C LYS A 137 -0.61 13.94 10.05
N SER A 138 -1.80 13.54 10.49
CA SER A 138 -2.42 12.32 10.01
C SER A 138 -3.00 12.49 8.60
N ILE A 139 -2.96 11.42 7.80
CA ILE A 139 -3.67 11.32 6.52
C ILE A 139 -5.19 11.13 6.69
N GLY A 140 -5.68 10.97 7.93
CA GLY A 140 -7.10 10.81 8.24
C GLY A 140 -7.70 9.47 7.79
N GLY A 141 -6.86 8.44 7.61
CA GLY A 141 -7.28 7.10 7.22
C GLY A 141 -6.12 6.23 6.77
N THR A 142 -6.27 5.55 5.62
CA THR A 142 -5.23 4.75 4.99
C THR A 142 -5.13 5.07 3.50
N LEU A 143 -3.92 5.43 3.06
CA LEU A 143 -3.56 5.54 1.65
C LEU A 143 -2.55 4.45 1.31
N ILE A 144 -2.81 3.70 0.25
CA ILE A 144 -1.90 2.71 -0.32
C ILE A 144 -1.60 3.16 -1.74
N GLN A 145 -0.33 3.34 -2.06
CA GLN A 145 0.12 3.75 -3.37
C GLN A 145 1.21 2.79 -3.83
N TRP A 146 1.20 2.43 -5.10
CA TRP A 146 2.31 1.72 -5.71
C TRP A 146 2.57 2.24 -7.11
N LYS A 147 3.80 2.07 -7.57
CA LYS A 147 4.29 2.48 -8.87
C LYS A 147 5.23 1.43 -9.42
N VAL A 148 5.15 1.20 -10.72
CA VAL A 148 6.02 0.32 -11.50
C VAL A 148 6.34 0.96 -12.85
N SER A 149 7.44 0.54 -13.49
CA SER A 149 7.69 0.90 -14.89
C SER A 149 6.89 0.02 -15.86
N GLN A 150 6.46 0.60 -16.99
CA GLN A 150 5.67 -0.06 -18.03
C GLN A 150 6.48 -1.12 -18.78
N GLN A 151 7.80 -0.97 -18.85
CA GLN A 151 8.67 -1.93 -19.53
C GLN A 151 8.64 -3.28 -18.82
N ALA A 152 8.79 -3.26 -17.49
CA ALA A 152 8.73 -4.46 -16.66
C ALA A 152 7.33 -5.11 -16.66
N LEU A 153 6.25 -4.34 -16.81
CA LEU A 153 4.91 -4.91 -16.99
C LEU A 153 4.77 -5.71 -18.28
N ILE A 154 5.32 -5.19 -19.38
CA ILE A 154 5.25 -5.87 -20.68
C ILE A 154 6.01 -7.21 -20.62
N GLU A 155 7.20 -7.20 -20.02
CA GLU A 155 8.03 -8.41 -19.85
C GLU A 155 7.32 -9.50 -19.03
N GLU A 156 6.66 -9.13 -17.91
CA GLU A 156 5.92 -10.10 -17.10
C GLU A 156 4.72 -10.73 -17.83
N PHE A 157 3.99 -9.94 -18.64
CA PHE A 157 2.86 -10.45 -19.42
C PHE A 157 3.31 -11.29 -20.63
N GLU A 158 4.49 -11.02 -21.19
CA GLU A 158 5.07 -11.81 -22.28
C GLU A 158 5.61 -13.16 -21.76
N ASP A 159 6.35 -13.17 -20.65
CA ASP A 159 6.89 -14.40 -20.03
C ASP A 159 5.76 -15.32 -19.51
N GLY A 160 4.69 -14.76 -18.94
CA GLY A 160 3.53 -15.52 -18.48
C GLY A 160 2.73 -16.22 -19.61
N HIS A 161 2.94 -15.82 -20.87
CA HIS A 161 2.31 -16.47 -22.03
C HIS A 161 3.09 -17.70 -22.53
N GLU A 162 4.43 -17.73 -22.40
CA GLU A 162 5.25 -18.87 -22.83
C GLU A 162 5.06 -20.10 -21.94
N ASP A 163 4.86 -19.91 -20.63
CA ASP A 163 4.64 -21.02 -19.67
C ASP A 163 3.28 -21.73 -19.82
N SER A 164 2.37 -21.20 -20.64
CA SER A 164 1.06 -21.80 -20.89
C SER A 164 1.05 -22.92 -21.94
N HIS A 165 2.19 -23.21 -22.58
CA HIS A 165 2.27 -24.16 -23.71
C HIS A 165 2.91 -25.52 -23.40
N ILE A 166 3.34 -25.79 -22.16
CA ILE A 166 3.82 -27.12 -21.76
C ILE A 166 2.67 -27.92 -21.15
N GLY A 167 1.75 -28.37 -22.02
CA GLY A 167 0.55 -29.09 -21.59
C GLY A 167 -0.16 -29.87 -22.68
N ARG A 168 0.54 -30.30 -23.73
CA ARG A 168 0.11 -31.41 -24.57
C ARG A 168 1.34 -32.23 -24.94
N LEU A 169 1.34 -33.49 -24.47
CA LEU A 169 1.79 -34.71 -25.16
C LEU A 169 2.03 -35.79 -24.11
N HIS A 170 1.00 -36.59 -23.83
CA HIS A 170 0.96 -38.05 -24.07
C HIS A 170 -0.29 -38.66 -23.42
#